data_AF-A0A365HBC0-F1
#
_entry.id   AF-A0A365HBC0-F1
#
_cell.length_a   1.000
_cell.length_b   1.000
_cell.length_c   1.000
_cell.angle_alpha   90.00
_cell.angle_beta   90.00
_cell.angle_gamma   90.00
#
_symmetry.space_group_name_H-M   'P 1'
#
loop_
_entity.id
_entity.type
_entity.pdbx_description
1 polymer ?
#
loop_
_entity_poly.entity_id
_entity_poly.type
_entity_poly.pdbx_seq_one_letter_code
_entity_poly.pdbx_strand_id
1 'polypeptide(L)' 'MTTATAAPPPGKALYRVHEAMPLLSLSRAKIYQLIRSGRLRTVKEGRTRLIPAAAIAEYVALLEQEAEVA' A
#
# COMPACT_ATOMS: atom_id res chain seq x y z
N MET A 1 -18.11 -8.29 17.89
CA MET A 1 -16.75 -7.73 18.06
C MET A 1 -15.82 -8.92 18.10
N THR A 2 -15.05 -9.29 17.08
CA THR A 2 -14.18 -8.49 16.21
C THR A 2 -14.10 -9.23 14.88
N THR A 3 -14.31 -8.54 13.75
CA THR A 3 -14.19 -9.16 12.42
C THR A 3 -12.74 -9.54 12.16
N ALA A 4 -12.56 -10.78 11.70
CA ALA A 4 -11.28 -11.38 11.40
C ALA A 4 -10.53 -10.56 10.34
N THR A 5 -9.29 -10.21 10.66
CA THR A 5 -8.30 -9.78 9.66
C THR A 5 -8.05 -10.98 8.74
N ALA A 6 -8.67 -10.95 7.56
CA ALA A 6 -8.46 -11.96 6.53
C ALA A 6 -7.01 -11.83 6.04
N ALA A 7 -6.19 -12.83 6.36
CA ALA A 7 -4.83 -12.94 5.88
C ALA A 7 -4.84 -12.87 4.34
N PRO A 8 -4.08 -11.94 3.72
CA PRO A 8 -4.02 -11.87 2.26
C PRO A 8 -3.41 -13.17 1.71
N PRO A 9 -3.80 -13.58 0.49
CA PRO A 9 -3.30 -14.81 -0.17
C PRO A 9 -1.76 -14.80 -0.26
N PRO A 10 -1.09 -15.94 -0.56
CA PRO A 10 0.38 -16.04 -0.61
C PRO A 10 0.96 -15.25 -1.79
N GLY A 11 0.95 -13.92 -1.66
CA GLY A 11 1.69 -12.95 -2.45
C GLY A 11 2.96 -12.54 -1.71
N LYS A 12 3.87 -11.85 -2.42
CA LYS A 12 5.09 -11.33 -1.80
C LYS A 12 4.73 -10.44 -0.61
N ALA A 13 5.36 -10.67 0.54
CA ALA A 13 5.15 -9.83 1.72
C ALA A 13 5.59 -8.37 1.50
N LEU A 14 6.58 -8.18 0.61
CA LEU A 14 7.20 -6.89 0.30
C LEU A 14 7.29 -6.72 -1.21
N TYR A 15 6.88 -5.55 -1.69
CA TYR A 15 6.93 -5.15 -3.09
C TYR A 15 7.90 -3.99 -3.29
N ARG A 16 8.62 -3.97 -4.41
CA ARG A 16 9.32 -2.75 -4.83
C ARG A 16 8.30 -1.76 -5.40
N VAL A 17 8.70 -0.49 -5.49
CA VAL A 17 7.87 0.59 -6.07
C VAL A 17 7.34 0.21 -7.46
N HIS A 18 8.17 -0.37 -8.32
CA HIS A 18 7.75 -0.75 -9.68
C HIS A 18 6.75 -1.91 -9.71
N GLU A 19 6.76 -2.78 -8.69
CA GLU A 19 5.78 -3.88 -8.55
C GLU A 19 4.46 -3.36 -7.98
N ALA A 20 4.49 -2.35 -7.11
CA ALA A 20 3.29 -1.75 -6.55
C ALA A 20 2.52 -0.86 -7.56
N MET A 21 3.20 -0.32 -8.57
CA MET A 21 2.58 0.49 -9.63
C MET A 21 1.42 -0.23 -10.34
N PRO A 22 1.61 -1.45 -10.91
CA PRO A 22 0.51 -2.18 -11.54
C PRO A 22 -0.53 -2.67 -10.52
N LEU A 23 -0.17 -2.92 -9.25
CA LEU A 23 -1.12 -3.35 -8.23
C LEU A 23 -2.12 -2.26 -7.84
N LEU A 24 -1.66 -1.01 -7.78
CA LEU A 24 -2.48 0.14 -7.43
C LEU A 24 -3.00 0.90 -8.67
N SER A 25 -2.58 0.49 -9.88
CA SER A 25 -2.81 1.24 -11.12
C SER A 25 -2.38 2.71 -11.03
N LEU A 26 -1.28 2.98 -10.32
CA LEU A 26 -0.75 4.34 -10.08
C LEU A 26 0.59 4.56 -10.76
N SER A 27 0.81 5.81 -11.20
CA SER A 27 2.11 6.22 -11.74
C SER A 27 3.19 6.23 -10.65
N ARG A 28 4.46 6.07 -11.07
CA ARG A 28 5.62 6.18 -10.17
C ARG A 28 5.59 7.48 -9.37
N ALA A 29 5.27 8.60 -10.02
CA ALA A 29 5.19 9.90 -9.40
C ALA A 29 4.14 9.94 -8.28
N LYS A 30 2.95 9.37 -8.54
CA LYS A 30 1.88 9.30 -7.54
C LYS A 30 2.26 8.45 -6.34
N ILE A 31 2.90 7.30 -6.56
CA ILE A 31 3.40 6.47 -5.45
C ILE A 31 4.41 7.24 -4.59
N TYR A 32 5.39 7.92 -5.18
CA TYR A 32 6.34 8.73 -4.41
C TYR A 32 5.66 9.89 -3.68
N GLN A 33 4.62 10.49 -4.26
CA GLN A 33 3.82 11.51 -3.59
C GLN A 33 3.13 10.91 -2.34
N LEU A 34 2.51 9.74 -2.45
CA LEU A 34 1.85 9.06 -1.32
C LEU A 34 2.83 8.65 -0.22
N ILE A 35 4.03 8.22 -0.60
CA ILE A 35 5.11 7.92 0.34
C ILE A 35 5.54 9.20 1.07
N ARG A 36 5.71 10.31 0.34
CA ARG A 36 6.14 11.59 0.90
C ARG A 36 5.06 12.24 1.78
N SER A 37 3.78 12.05 1.45
CA SER A 37 2.65 12.53 2.26
C SER A 37 2.32 11.60 3.43
N GLY A 38 3.00 10.46 3.57
CA GLY A 38 2.73 9.49 4.63
C GLY A 38 1.47 8.65 4.44
N ARG A 39 0.73 8.82 3.33
CA ARG A 39 -0.48 8.03 3.02
C ARG A 39 -0.16 6.58 2.67
N LEU A 40 1.01 6.32 2.10
CA LEU A 40 1.47 4.96 1.79
C LEU A 40 2.69 4.61 2.63
N ARG A 41 2.53 3.61 3.50
CA ARG A 41 3.59 3.15 4.40
C ARG A 41 4.64 2.35 3.61
N THR A 42 5.90 2.58 3.95
CA THR A 42 7.02 1.89 3.33
C THR A 42 8.09 1.55 4.35
N VAL A 43 8.77 0.44 4.13
CA VAL A 43 9.89 -0.02 4.95
C VAL A 43 11.19 0.14 4.16
N LYS A 44 12.26 0.51 4.85
CA LYS A 44 13.58 0.68 4.24
C LYS A 44 14.46 -0.48 4.68
N GLU A 45 14.90 -1.28 3.72
CA GLU A 45 15.84 -2.37 3.93
C GLU A 45 17.15 -1.99 3.23
N GLY A 46 18.13 -1.55 4.02
CA GLY A 46 19.41 -1.01 3.52
C GLY A 46 19.22 0.18 2.58
N ARG A 47 19.58 -0.01 1.29
CA ARG A 47 19.45 1.04 0.24
C ARG A 47 18.12 0.98 -0.51
N THR A 48 17.31 -0.06 -0.30
CA THR A 48 16.06 -0.28 -1.03
C THR A 48 14.85 0.12 -0.18
N ARG A 49 13.87 0.77 -0.83
CA ARG A 49 12.53 1.00 -0.25
C ARG A 49 11.56 -0.07 -0.74
N LEU A 50 10.86 -0.68 0.20
CA LEU A 50 9.86 -1.72 -0.04
C LEU A 50 8.50 -1.27 0.50
N ILE A 51 7.45 -1.73 -0.14
CA ILE A 51 6.06 -1.48 0.19
C ILE A 51 5.50 -2.80 0.72
N PRO A 52 5.14 -2.89 2.01
CA PRO A 52 4.48 -4.08 2.54
C PRO A 52 3.13 -4.33 1.88
N ALA A 53 2.76 -5.61 1.70
CA ALA A 53 1.43 -5.98 1.22
C ALA A 53 0.31 -5.36 2.08
N ALA A 54 0.50 -5.34 3.41
CA ALA A 54 -0.43 -4.70 4.35
C ALA A 54 -0.60 -3.20 4.09
N ALA A 55 0.47 -2.48 3.70
CA ALA A 55 0.39 -1.06 3.40
C ALA A 55 -0.43 -0.76 2.14
N ILE A 56 -0.42 -1.67 1.15
CA ILE A 56 -1.27 -1.57 -0.04
C ILE A 56 -2.73 -1.76 0.37
N ALA A 57 -3.04 -2.80 1.14
CA ALA A 57 -4.40 -3.08 1.61
C ALA A 57 -4.97 -1.93 2.46
N GLU A 58 -4.19 -1.38 3.38
CA GLU A 58 -4.59 -0.23 4.20
C GLU A 58 -4.85 1.02 3.37
N TYR A 59 -4.03 1.27 2.35
CA TYR A 59 -4.23 2.41 1.46
C TYR A 59 -5.55 2.28 0.67
N VAL A 60 -5.89 1.07 0.21
CA VAL A 60 -7.17 0.79 -0.45
C VAL A 60 -8.33 1.00 0.53
N ALA A 61 -8.25 0.44 1.73
CA ALA A 61 -9.29 0.62 2.75
C ALA A 61 -9.50 2.11 3.12
N LEU A 62 -8.43 2.89 3.17
CA LEU A 62 -8.51 4.33 3.40
C LEU A 62 -9.20 5.06 2.25
N LEU A 63 -8.97 4.66 0.99
CA LEU A 63 -9.70 5.22 -0.16
C LEU A 63 -11.18 4.86 -0.14
N GLU A 64 -11.53 3.63 0.24
CA GLU A 64 -12.92 3.18 0.38
C GLU A 64 -13.65 4.02 1.45
N GLN A 65 -13.02 4.25 2.60
CA GLN A 65 -13.57 5.10 3.66
C GLN A 65 -13.73 6.56 3.23
N GLU A 66 -12.76 7.13 2.51
CA GLU A 66 -12.86 8.49 1.97
C GLU A 66 -14.01 8.62 0.94
N ALA A 67 -14.27 7.56 0.16
CA ALA A 67 -15.33 7.54 -0.84
C ALA A 67 -16.74 7.37 -0.23
N GLU A 68 -16.88 6.65 0.88
CA GLU A 68 -18.17 6.51 1.59
C GLU A 68 -18.62 7.79 2.28
N VAL A 69 -17.68 8.68 2.64
CA VAL A 69 -17.96 9.92 3.38
C VAL A 69 -18.24 11.12 2.44
N ALA A 70 -17.94 11.00 1.14
CA ALA A 70 -18.10 12.04 0.13
C ALA A 70 -19.46 11.99 -0.57
#